data_AF-A0A7C8YCG4-F1
#
_entry.id   AF-A0A7C8YCG4-F1
#
_cell.length_a   1.000
_cell.length_b   1.000
_cell.length_c   1.000
_cell.angle_alpha   90.00
_cell.angle_beta   90.00
_cell.angle_gamma   90.00
#
_symmetry.space_group_name_H-M   'P 1'
#
loop_
_entity.id
_entity.type
_entity.pdbx_description
1 polymer ?
#
loop_
_entity_poly.entity_id
_entity_poly.type
_entity_poly.pdbx_seq_one_letter_code
_entity_poly.pdbx_strand_id
1 'polypeptide(L)'
;RMVPPGKSLMALNGALINIEDIDLYRLFDLVHQDLSLADQLSKVKIPGDTIRSLLSTSPPSESSTLRIDFRSSHVHYLNNLEEDSMYKRWRSNVNEILMPTFPGQLRYIRKNLFHAVYIIDPATTCGLEAIDMIMNLYENQFPMRFGVILYSTTFIESLEKNGDEINASSSASAVEEDISSMIIRLFIYIKEYHGVKTAFKFLSNIHSESGDSGEEPPEKHHVEGAFIDALLPKSKSPPQDVLLKLEQEKPSEDVAHDSSRFVFKLGLANRKCCLLLNGLVYNSNEEALVNAA
;
A
#
# COMPACT_ATOMS: atom_id res chain seq x y z
N ARG A 1 -16.56 22.43 25.11
CA ARG A 1 -15.24 22.11 25.72
C ARG A 1 -15.08 22.98 26.96
N MET A 2 -14.87 22.39 28.14
CA MET A 2 -14.64 23.15 29.38
C MET A 2 -13.13 23.33 29.57
N VAL A 3 -12.68 24.56 29.78
CA VAL A 3 -11.27 24.87 30.08
C VAL A 3 -11.08 24.71 31.58
N PRO A 4 -10.05 23.98 32.05
CA PRO A 4 -9.79 23.85 33.48
C PRO A 4 -9.42 25.21 34.11
N PRO A 5 -9.74 25.44 35.39
CA PRO A 5 -9.43 26.69 36.06
C PRO A 5 -7.92 26.95 36.06
N GLY A 6 -7.52 28.19 35.77
CA GLY A 6 -6.11 28.60 35.72
C GLY A 6 -5.41 28.38 34.38
N LYS A 7 -6.09 27.84 33.35
CA LYS A 7 -5.58 27.83 31.97
C LYS A 7 -6.25 28.92 31.14
N SER A 8 -5.44 29.68 30.42
CA SER A 8 -5.91 30.62 29.39
C SER A 8 -6.06 29.89 28.06
N LEU A 9 -7.11 30.20 27.31
CA LEU A 9 -7.34 29.68 25.98
C LEU A 9 -7.71 30.86 25.07
N MET A 10 -7.07 30.93 23.91
CA MET A 10 -7.36 31.93 22.89
C MET A 10 -8.00 31.24 21.69
N ALA A 11 -9.09 31.82 21.19
CA ALA A 11 -9.73 31.36 19.98
C ALA A 11 -10.02 32.55 19.07
N LEU A 12 -9.77 32.39 17.77
CA LEU A 12 -10.08 33.35 16.72
C LEU A 12 -11.04 32.66 15.76
N ASN A 13 -12.25 33.19 15.59
CA ASN A 13 -13.29 32.60 14.74
C ASN A 13 -13.48 31.08 14.98
N GLY A 14 -13.47 30.64 16.24
CA GLY A 14 -13.65 29.22 16.60
C GLY A 14 -12.41 28.34 16.44
N ALA A 15 -11.35 28.82 15.77
CA ALA A 15 -10.06 28.16 15.72
C ALA A 15 -9.30 28.37 17.03
N LEU A 16 -8.90 27.28 17.69
CA LEU A 16 -8.07 27.33 18.89
C LEU A 16 -6.64 27.68 18.50
N ILE A 17 -6.07 28.68 19.16
CA ILE A 17 -4.69 29.09 18.92
C ILE A 17 -3.85 28.79 20.15
N ASN A 18 -2.66 28.22 19.94
CA ASN A 18 -1.70 28.05 21.00
C ASN A 18 -1.10 29.41 21.36
N ILE A 19 -1.29 29.82 22.62
CA ILE A 19 -0.83 31.12 23.13
C ILE A 19 0.71 31.17 23.19
N GLU A 20 1.36 30.01 23.30
CA GLU A 20 2.82 29.90 23.39
C GLU A 20 3.52 30.11 22.04
N ASP A 21 2.84 29.80 20.93
CA ASP A 21 3.40 29.87 19.57
C ASP A 21 3.02 31.16 18.81
N ILE A 22 2.21 32.03 19.45
CA ILE A 22 1.70 33.25 18.82
C ILE A 22 2.64 34.43 19.08
N ASP A 23 3.00 35.12 18.01
CA ASP A 23 3.64 36.43 18.02
C ASP A 23 2.66 37.48 17.48
N LEU A 24 2.86 38.75 17.81
CA LEU A 24 2.02 39.86 17.37
C LEU A 24 1.90 39.91 15.84
N TYR A 25 3.00 39.65 15.13
CA TYR A 25 3.02 39.60 13.66
C TYR A 25 2.18 38.44 13.12
N ARG A 26 2.32 37.24 13.70
CA ARG A 26 1.49 36.08 13.32
C ARG A 26 0.01 36.33 13.55
N LEU A 27 -0.34 36.98 14.66
CA LEU A 27 -1.73 37.34 14.94
C LEU A 27 -2.27 38.33 13.91
N PHE A 28 -1.46 39.32 13.53
CA PHE A 28 -1.84 40.27 12.48
C PHE A 28 -2.05 39.56 11.13
N ASP A 29 -1.15 38.66 10.75
CA ASP A 29 -1.26 37.88 9.51
C ASP A 29 -2.53 37.01 9.50
N LEU A 30 -2.84 36.34 10.61
CA LEU A 30 -4.07 35.54 10.75
C LEU A 30 -5.33 36.40 10.63
N VAL A 31 -5.37 37.56 11.30
CA VAL A 31 -6.51 38.49 11.19
C VAL A 31 -6.65 39.03 9.77
N HIS A 32 -5.53 39.36 9.12
CA HIS A 32 -5.54 39.85 7.75
C HIS A 32 -6.05 38.79 6.76
N GLN A 33 -5.63 37.54 6.93
CA GLN A 33 -6.09 36.41 6.12
C GLN A 33 -7.61 36.18 6.28
N ASP A 34 -8.12 36.23 7.51
CA ASP A 34 -9.55 36.07 7.80
C ASP A 34 -10.39 37.21 7.22
N LEU A 35 -9.91 38.46 7.32
CA LEU A 35 -10.56 39.62 6.72
C LEU A 35 -10.58 39.52 5.19
N SER A 36 -9.46 39.11 4.58
CA SER A 36 -9.37 38.88 3.14
C SER A 36 -10.35 37.79 2.66
N LEU A 37 -10.49 36.70 3.43
CA LEU A 37 -11.46 35.64 3.15
C LEU A 37 -12.90 36.15 3.28
N ALA A 38 -13.21 36.91 4.33
CA ALA A 38 -14.51 37.55 4.51
C ALA A 38 -14.86 38.49 3.35
N ASP A 39 -13.90 39.27 2.86
CA ASP A 39 -14.06 40.15 1.70
C ASP A 39 -14.27 39.37 0.39
N GLN A 40 -13.65 38.20 0.24
CA GLN A 40 -13.90 37.33 -0.91
C GLN A 40 -15.31 36.74 -0.86
N LEU A 41 -15.77 36.29 0.30
CA LEU A 41 -17.14 35.77 0.47
C LEU A 41 -18.21 36.85 0.29
N SER A 42 -17.93 38.09 0.69
CA SER A 42 -18.84 39.22 0.50
C SER A 42 -19.03 39.57 -0.99
N LYS A 43 -17.99 39.44 -1.81
CA LYS A 43 -18.07 39.58 -3.29
C LYS A 43 -19.01 38.57 -3.95
N VAL A 44 -19.20 37.39 -3.35
CA VAL A 44 -20.12 36.34 -3.82
C VAL A 44 -21.57 36.61 -3.39
N LYS A 45 -21.87 37.78 -2.79
CA LYS A 45 -23.19 38.18 -2.29
C LYS A 45 -23.72 37.28 -1.17
N ILE A 46 -22.83 36.66 -0.41
CA ILE A 46 -23.21 35.88 0.78
C ILE A 46 -23.57 36.87 1.90
N PRO A 47 -24.68 36.68 2.63
CA PRO A 47 -25.04 37.54 3.75
C PRO A 47 -23.97 37.53 4.85
N GLY A 48 -23.71 38.69 5.47
CA GLY A 48 -22.67 38.82 6.49
C GLY A 48 -22.82 37.88 7.70
N ASP A 49 -24.06 37.56 8.08
CA ASP A 49 -24.34 36.61 9.17
C ASP A 49 -23.94 35.18 8.79
N THR A 50 -24.16 34.80 7.54
CA THR A 50 -23.72 33.49 6.99
C THR A 50 -22.20 33.43 6.90
N ILE A 51 -21.54 34.51 6.49
CA ILE A 51 -20.06 34.60 6.44
C ILE A 51 -19.47 34.37 7.84
N ARG A 52 -20.01 35.01 8.88
CA ARG A 52 -19.58 34.80 10.26
C ARG A 52 -19.77 33.35 10.71
N SER A 53 -20.92 32.74 10.38
CA SER A 53 -21.17 31.34 10.71
C SER A 53 -20.18 30.39 10.02
N LEU A 54 -19.85 30.66 8.75
CA LEU A 54 -18.93 29.86 7.95
C LEU A 54 -17.50 29.98 8.49
N LEU A 55 -17.03 31.21 8.77
CA LEU A 55 -15.72 31.46 9.38
C LEU A 55 -15.62 30.83 10.78
N SER A 56 -16.71 30.78 11.54
CA SER A 56 -16.74 30.15 12.87
C SER A 56 -16.80 28.62 12.86
N THR A 57 -16.96 28.02 11.67
CA THR A 57 -17.10 26.57 11.54
C THR A 57 -15.74 25.92 11.73
N SER A 58 -15.64 25.02 12.72
CA SER A 58 -14.43 24.22 12.91
C SER A 58 -14.15 23.45 11.62
N PRO A 59 -12.87 23.35 11.18
CA PRO A 59 -12.54 22.41 10.12
C PRO A 59 -13.01 21.02 10.54
N PRO A 60 -13.46 20.19 9.59
CA PRO A 60 -13.73 18.79 9.88
C PRO A 60 -12.47 18.20 10.49
N SER A 61 -12.63 17.45 11.58
CA SER A 61 -11.50 16.78 12.20
C SER A 61 -10.85 15.86 11.16
N GLU A 62 -9.56 16.07 10.88
CA GLU A 62 -8.68 15.27 9.98
C GLU A 62 -8.71 13.76 10.29
N SER A 63 -9.38 13.34 11.37
CA SER A 63 -9.58 11.96 11.78
C SER A 63 -10.39 11.11 10.80
N SER A 64 -11.07 11.69 9.81
CA SER A 64 -11.62 10.90 8.70
C SER A 64 -10.52 10.60 7.70
N THR A 65 -9.51 9.85 8.13
CA THR A 65 -8.49 9.30 7.24
C THR A 65 -9.22 8.48 6.17
N LEU A 66 -9.07 8.93 4.92
CA LEU A 66 -9.73 8.31 3.78
C LEU A 66 -9.25 6.87 3.68
N ARG A 67 -10.19 5.92 3.65
CA ARG A 67 -9.91 4.51 3.44
C ARG A 67 -10.20 4.13 2.01
N ILE A 68 -9.23 3.48 1.38
CA ILE A 68 -9.33 2.94 0.04
C ILE A 68 -9.86 1.51 0.12
N ASP A 69 -10.86 1.20 -0.69
CA ASP A 69 -11.33 -0.18 -0.88
C ASP A 69 -10.38 -0.90 -1.84
N PHE A 70 -9.65 -1.88 -1.31
CA PHE A 70 -8.66 -2.67 -2.06
C PHE A 70 -9.17 -4.07 -2.41
N ARG A 71 -10.44 -4.39 -2.13
CA ARG A 71 -11.00 -5.73 -2.37
C ARG A 71 -11.04 -6.01 -3.88
N SER A 72 -10.21 -6.93 -4.32
CA SER A 72 -10.03 -7.22 -5.74
C SER A 72 -9.47 -8.63 -5.95
N SER A 73 -9.72 -9.23 -7.11
CA SER A 73 -9.11 -10.51 -7.53
C SER A 73 -7.59 -10.42 -7.68
N HIS A 74 -7.08 -9.21 -7.89
CA HIS A 74 -5.66 -8.92 -8.07
C HIS A 74 -4.86 -8.96 -6.76
N VAL A 75 -5.54 -9.05 -5.59
CA VAL A 75 -4.87 -9.21 -4.30
C VAL A 75 -4.47 -10.66 -4.10
N HIS A 76 -3.18 -10.88 -3.88
CA HIS A 76 -2.63 -12.21 -3.60
C HIS A 76 -2.34 -12.33 -2.10
N TYR A 77 -3.22 -13.03 -1.38
CA TYR A 77 -3.06 -13.27 0.05
C TYR A 77 -2.09 -14.41 0.34
N LEU A 78 -1.14 -14.19 1.23
CA LEU A 78 -0.19 -15.21 1.70
C LEU A 78 -0.83 -16.16 2.72
N ASN A 79 -1.65 -15.61 3.63
CA ASN A 79 -2.24 -16.35 4.73
C ASN A 79 -3.76 -16.14 4.83
N ASN A 80 -4.41 -17.06 5.55
CA ASN A 80 -5.79 -16.93 5.98
C ASN A 80 -5.90 -17.34 7.45
N LEU A 81 -6.11 -16.35 8.33
CA LEU A 81 -6.14 -16.58 9.78
C LEU A 81 -7.29 -17.52 10.19
N GLU A 82 -8.37 -17.57 9.43
CA GLU A 82 -9.54 -18.39 9.76
C GLU A 82 -9.38 -19.84 9.32
N GLU A 83 -8.71 -20.09 8.20
CA GLU A 83 -8.64 -21.42 7.57
C GLU A 83 -7.33 -22.16 7.85
N ASP A 84 -6.20 -21.44 7.91
CA ASP A 84 -4.89 -22.08 7.94
C ASP A 84 -4.67 -22.90 9.22
N SER A 85 -4.01 -24.05 9.05
CA SER A 85 -3.73 -24.96 10.16
C SER A 85 -2.81 -24.37 11.22
N MET A 86 -1.97 -23.39 10.85
CA MET A 86 -1.02 -22.75 11.75
C MET A 86 -1.72 -21.98 12.87
N TYR A 87 -2.88 -21.37 12.58
CA TYR A 87 -3.62 -20.54 13.53
C TYR A 87 -4.68 -21.34 14.32
N LYS A 88 -4.69 -22.67 14.23
CA LYS A 88 -5.66 -23.53 14.94
C LYS A 88 -5.62 -23.38 16.46
N ARG A 89 -4.47 -22.99 17.02
CA ARG A 89 -4.29 -22.78 18.46
C ARG A 89 -5.00 -21.52 18.96
N TRP A 90 -5.27 -20.56 18.07
CA TRP A 90 -5.90 -19.29 18.44
C TRP A 90 -7.41 -19.46 18.57
N ARG A 91 -8.01 -18.69 19.47
CA ARG A 91 -9.45 -18.69 19.68
C ARG A 91 -10.14 -17.85 18.61
N SER A 92 -11.36 -18.22 18.25
CA SER A 92 -12.18 -17.54 17.22
C SER A 92 -13.17 -16.52 17.80
N ASN A 93 -13.09 -16.24 19.10
CA ASN A 93 -14.03 -15.35 19.79
C ASN A 93 -13.64 -13.88 19.63
N VAL A 94 -14.52 -13.08 19.03
CA VAL A 94 -14.31 -11.64 18.80
C VAL A 94 -14.29 -10.84 20.11
N ASN A 95 -14.97 -11.33 21.16
CA ASN A 95 -15.00 -10.64 22.44
C ASN A 95 -13.62 -10.56 23.13
N GLU A 96 -12.63 -11.33 22.68
CA GLU A 96 -11.26 -11.26 23.19
C GLU A 96 -10.55 -9.94 22.86
N ILE A 97 -11.02 -9.20 21.84
CA ILE A 97 -10.53 -7.85 21.50
C ILE A 97 -10.80 -6.88 22.65
N LEU A 98 -11.91 -7.06 23.38
CA LEU A 98 -12.32 -6.16 24.46
C LEU A 98 -11.53 -6.39 25.76
N MET A 99 -10.77 -7.48 25.85
CA MET A 99 -9.96 -7.77 27.03
C MET A 99 -8.70 -6.90 27.02
N PRO A 100 -8.36 -6.23 28.13
CA PRO A 100 -7.23 -5.31 28.20
C PRO A 100 -5.91 -6.00 27.85
N THR A 101 -5.19 -5.45 26.87
CA THR A 101 -3.79 -5.78 26.53
C THR A 101 -2.85 -4.71 27.05
N PHE A 102 -1.55 -5.03 27.07
CA PHE A 102 -0.55 -3.98 27.12
C PHE A 102 -0.70 -3.08 25.87
N PRO A 103 -0.55 -1.76 26.02
CA PRO A 103 -0.60 -0.84 24.89
C PRO A 103 0.41 -1.27 23.82
N GLY A 104 0.03 -1.18 22.54
CA GLY A 104 0.85 -1.60 21.40
C GLY A 104 0.76 -3.09 21.03
N GLN A 105 0.19 -3.95 21.87
CA GLN A 105 0.12 -5.39 21.58
C GLN A 105 -1.20 -5.79 20.90
N LEU A 106 -1.09 -6.39 19.71
CA LEU A 106 -2.22 -7.03 19.02
C LEU A 106 -2.59 -8.37 19.67
N ARG A 107 -3.89 -8.67 19.68
CA ARG A 107 -4.41 -9.96 20.16
C ARG A 107 -4.33 -11.03 19.06
N TYR A 108 -3.85 -12.22 19.43
CA TYR A 108 -3.85 -13.40 18.57
C TYR A 108 -5.24 -14.03 18.51
N ILE A 109 -6.02 -13.67 17.49
CA ILE A 109 -7.38 -14.17 17.27
C ILE A 109 -7.45 -14.83 15.90
N ARG A 110 -8.12 -15.98 15.83
CA ARG A 110 -8.35 -16.74 14.60
C ARG A 110 -9.44 -16.09 13.73
N LYS A 111 -9.29 -14.80 13.41
CA LYS A 111 -10.22 -13.97 12.63
C LYS A 111 -9.47 -12.98 11.74
N ASN A 112 -9.95 -12.79 10.52
CA ASN A 112 -9.37 -11.86 9.55
C ASN A 112 -9.79 -10.41 9.86
N LEU A 113 -9.25 -9.84 10.93
CA LEU A 113 -9.60 -8.49 11.41
C LEU A 113 -8.72 -7.40 10.77
N PHE A 114 -7.42 -7.70 10.64
CA PHE A 114 -6.43 -6.78 10.11
C PHE A 114 -5.88 -7.31 8.80
N HIS A 115 -5.98 -6.49 7.76
CA HIS A 115 -5.46 -6.77 6.42
C HIS A 115 -4.33 -5.78 6.15
N ALA A 116 -3.13 -6.31 5.92
CA ALA A 116 -1.97 -5.57 5.46
C ALA A 116 -1.74 -5.94 4.00
N VAL A 117 -2.16 -5.07 3.08
CA VAL A 117 -1.99 -5.27 1.64
C VAL A 117 -0.91 -4.34 1.12
N TYR A 118 0.18 -4.92 0.63
CA TYR A 118 1.30 -4.18 0.07
C TYR A 118 1.11 -4.02 -1.44
N ILE A 119 1.25 -2.80 -1.94
CA ILE A 119 1.27 -2.49 -3.36
C ILE A 119 2.73 -2.27 -3.73
N ILE A 120 3.27 -3.19 -4.52
CA ILE A 120 4.71 -3.24 -4.82
C ILE A 120 4.96 -3.45 -6.30
N ASP A 121 6.04 -2.86 -6.76
CA ASP A 121 6.67 -3.24 -8.01
C ASP A 121 7.79 -4.24 -7.70
N PRO A 122 7.73 -5.49 -8.21
CA PRO A 122 8.74 -6.50 -7.93
C PRO A 122 10.12 -6.20 -8.54
N ALA A 123 10.24 -5.24 -9.48
CA ALA A 123 11.52 -4.80 -10.00
C ALA A 123 12.17 -3.68 -9.15
N THR A 124 11.52 -3.23 -8.08
CA THR A 124 12.09 -2.21 -7.18
C THR A 124 12.63 -2.85 -5.91
N THR A 125 13.78 -2.39 -5.43
CA THR A 125 14.43 -2.86 -4.18
C THR A 125 13.49 -2.77 -2.97
N CYS A 126 12.84 -1.64 -2.79
CA CYS A 126 11.81 -1.41 -1.77
C CYS A 126 10.63 -2.42 -1.85
N GLY A 127 10.28 -2.90 -3.04
CA GLY A 127 9.25 -3.94 -3.21
C GLY A 127 9.73 -5.29 -2.68
N LEU A 128 10.98 -5.66 -3.00
CA LEU A 128 11.62 -6.89 -2.55
C LEU A 128 11.84 -6.90 -1.02
N GLU A 129 12.33 -5.80 -0.45
CA GLU A 129 12.47 -5.66 1.02
C GLU A 129 11.13 -5.82 1.75
N ALA A 130 10.05 -5.27 1.18
CA ALA A 130 8.71 -5.43 1.75
C ALA A 130 8.26 -6.90 1.75
N ILE A 131 8.63 -7.68 0.72
CA ILE A 131 8.32 -9.12 0.66
C ILE A 131 9.06 -9.87 1.76
N ASP A 132 10.33 -9.59 2.00
CA ASP A 132 11.10 -10.23 3.06
C ASP A 132 10.56 -9.88 4.44
N MET A 133 10.17 -8.62 4.65
CA MET A 133 9.47 -8.20 5.86
C MET A 133 8.17 -8.98 6.06
N ILE A 134 7.35 -9.15 5.02
CA ILE A 134 6.11 -9.94 5.06
C ILE A 134 6.41 -11.40 5.43
N MET A 135 7.45 -11.99 4.85
CA MET A 135 7.83 -13.39 5.11
C MET A 135 8.27 -13.57 6.56
N ASN A 136 9.11 -12.68 7.08
CA ASN A 136 9.55 -12.70 8.48
C ASN A 136 8.35 -12.53 9.45
N LEU A 137 7.44 -11.59 9.17
CA LEU A 137 6.23 -11.41 9.98
C LEU A 137 5.28 -12.62 9.93
N TYR A 138 5.18 -13.27 8.78
CA TYR A 138 4.39 -14.47 8.60
C TYR A 138 4.98 -15.67 9.36
N GLU A 139 6.30 -15.86 9.33
CA GLU A 139 6.99 -16.90 10.10
C GLU A 139 6.84 -16.69 11.61
N ASN A 140 6.86 -15.45 12.07
CA ASN A 140 6.59 -15.07 13.46
C ASN A 140 5.10 -15.16 13.86
N GLN A 141 4.22 -15.62 12.97
CA GLN A 141 2.79 -15.78 13.20
C GLN A 141 2.11 -14.48 13.66
N PHE A 142 2.49 -13.35 13.06
CA PHE A 142 1.87 -12.07 13.38
C PHE A 142 0.35 -12.10 13.07
N PRO A 143 -0.53 -11.55 13.93
CA PRO A 143 -2.00 -11.69 13.80
C PRO A 143 -2.60 -10.73 12.78
N MET A 144 -2.06 -10.75 11.56
CA MET A 144 -2.54 -9.98 10.42
C MET A 144 -2.61 -10.86 9.18
N ARG A 145 -3.53 -10.50 8.28
CA ARG A 145 -3.63 -11.10 6.96
C ARG A 145 -2.76 -10.31 5.99
N PHE A 146 -1.73 -10.94 5.46
CA PHE A 146 -0.81 -10.34 4.50
C PHE A 146 -1.29 -10.59 3.08
N GLY A 147 -1.31 -9.53 2.28
CA GLY A 147 -1.60 -9.58 0.86
C GLY A 147 -0.63 -8.72 0.07
N VAL A 148 -0.45 -9.07 -1.19
CA VAL A 148 0.39 -8.33 -2.12
C VAL A 148 -0.39 -8.07 -3.41
N ILE A 149 -0.27 -6.85 -3.93
CA ILE A 149 -0.69 -6.46 -5.26
C ILE A 149 0.59 -6.09 -6.01
N LEU A 150 0.87 -6.84 -7.07
CA LEU A 150 2.01 -6.59 -7.93
C LEU A 150 1.58 -5.73 -9.11
N TYR A 151 2.38 -4.72 -9.44
CA TYR A 151 2.20 -3.89 -10.61
C TYR A 151 3.52 -3.59 -11.29
N SER A 152 3.48 -3.18 -12.55
CA SER A 152 4.65 -2.72 -13.29
C SER A 152 4.64 -1.18 -13.36
N THR A 153 5.70 -0.53 -12.86
CA THR A 153 5.85 0.94 -12.96
C THR A 153 6.04 1.39 -14.41
N THR A 154 6.87 0.69 -15.17
CA THR A 154 7.16 1.01 -16.59
C THR A 154 5.91 0.90 -17.46
N PHE A 155 5.04 -0.07 -17.18
CA PHE A 155 3.74 -0.17 -17.83
C PHE A 155 2.84 1.01 -17.51
N ILE A 156 2.77 1.45 -16.25
CA ILE A 156 1.95 2.61 -15.86
C ILE A 156 2.49 3.90 -16.47
N GLU A 157 3.80 4.12 -16.49
CA GLU A 157 4.39 5.27 -17.18
C GLU A 157 4.04 5.29 -18.67
N SER A 158 4.00 4.11 -19.30
CA SER A 158 3.55 3.97 -20.69
C SER A 158 2.07 4.32 -20.86
N LEU A 159 1.22 3.98 -19.89
CA LEU A 159 -0.19 4.37 -19.88
C LEU A 159 -0.37 5.89 -19.71
N GLU A 160 0.39 6.52 -18.81
CA GLU A 160 0.32 7.97 -18.58
C GLU A 160 0.77 8.78 -19.80
N LYS A 161 1.83 8.31 -20.49
CA LYS A 161 2.34 8.94 -21.71
C LYS A 161 1.38 8.80 -22.90
N ASN A 162 0.62 7.70 -22.95
CA ASN A 162 -0.26 7.37 -24.08
C ASN A 162 -1.72 7.83 -23.89
N GLY A 163 -2.04 8.59 -22.85
CA GLY A 163 -3.31 9.30 -22.60
C GLY A 163 -4.55 8.83 -23.38
N ASP A 164 -5.39 8.01 -22.74
CA ASP A 164 -6.77 7.67 -23.14
C ASP A 164 -7.03 6.93 -24.48
N GLU A 165 -6.01 6.51 -25.24
CA GLU A 165 -6.22 5.61 -26.39
C GLU A 165 -5.78 4.17 -26.10
N ILE A 166 -6.62 3.43 -25.38
CA ILE A 166 -6.52 1.96 -25.30
C ILE A 166 -7.74 1.36 -26.01
N ASN A 167 -7.84 1.58 -27.32
CA ASN A 167 -8.53 0.61 -28.16
C ASN A 167 -7.54 -0.51 -28.47
N ALA A 168 -7.96 -1.72 -28.14
CA ALA A 168 -7.27 -2.95 -28.52
C ALA A 168 -6.86 -2.88 -30.01
N SER A 169 -5.63 -3.30 -30.29
CA SER A 169 -5.01 -3.38 -31.62
C SER A 169 -4.38 -2.08 -32.18
N SER A 170 -3.15 -1.79 -31.75
CA SER A 170 -2.15 -1.28 -32.67
C SER A 170 -0.74 -1.58 -32.18
N SER A 171 -0.12 -2.53 -32.89
CA SER A 171 1.32 -2.68 -33.12
C SER A 171 2.25 -2.77 -31.91
N ALA A 172 2.72 -4.00 -31.70
CA ALA A 172 4.05 -4.37 -31.25
C ALA A 172 5.17 -3.46 -31.78
N SER A 173 5.36 -2.29 -31.18
CA SER A 173 6.69 -1.71 -31.03
C SER A 173 7.34 -2.45 -29.87
N ALA A 174 8.52 -3.01 -30.10
CA ALA A 174 9.33 -3.73 -29.12
C ALA A 174 9.54 -2.89 -27.85
N VAL A 175 8.62 -3.02 -26.89
CA VAL A 175 8.91 -2.72 -25.50
C VAL A 175 9.67 -3.96 -25.04
N GLU A 176 10.95 -3.79 -24.72
CA GLU A 176 11.71 -4.82 -24.01
C GLU A 176 10.83 -5.35 -22.87
N GLU A 177 10.71 -6.66 -22.71
CA GLU A 177 9.81 -7.21 -21.69
C GLU A 177 10.15 -6.59 -20.33
N ASP A 178 9.21 -5.83 -19.77
CA ASP A 178 9.38 -5.24 -18.47
C ASP A 178 9.70 -6.34 -17.45
N ILE A 179 10.82 -6.20 -16.74
CA ILE A 179 11.25 -7.16 -15.71
C ILE A 179 10.13 -7.38 -14.70
N SER A 180 9.41 -6.32 -14.32
CA SER A 180 8.24 -6.39 -13.43
C SER A 180 7.14 -7.29 -13.99
N SER A 181 6.78 -7.12 -15.26
CA SER A 181 5.74 -7.92 -15.92
C SER A 181 6.16 -9.40 -16.03
N MET A 182 7.45 -9.65 -16.29
CA MET A 182 8.02 -11.00 -16.29
C MET A 182 7.92 -11.64 -14.90
N ILE A 183 8.31 -10.93 -13.83
CA ILE A 183 8.23 -11.45 -12.46
C ILE A 183 6.77 -11.74 -12.07
N ILE A 184 5.83 -10.86 -12.42
CA ILE A 184 4.40 -11.06 -12.14
C ILE A 184 3.87 -12.31 -12.84
N ARG A 185 4.23 -12.51 -14.11
CA ARG A 185 3.87 -13.69 -14.89
C ARG A 185 4.38 -14.97 -14.23
N LEU A 186 5.67 -14.99 -13.89
CA LEU A 186 6.30 -16.14 -13.23
C LEU A 186 5.67 -16.41 -11.84
N PHE A 187 5.36 -15.35 -11.09
CA PHE A 187 4.69 -15.46 -9.80
C PHE A 187 3.30 -16.10 -9.92
N ILE A 188 2.48 -15.66 -10.88
CA ILE A 188 1.14 -16.22 -11.13
C ILE A 188 1.26 -17.69 -11.50
N TYR A 189 2.20 -18.04 -12.38
CA TYR A 189 2.46 -19.42 -12.76
C TYR A 189 2.84 -20.28 -11.54
N ILE A 190 3.82 -19.87 -10.73
CA ILE A 190 4.22 -20.64 -9.53
C ILE A 190 3.05 -20.77 -8.56
N LYS A 191 2.25 -19.72 -8.41
CA LYS A 191 1.08 -19.72 -7.53
C LYS A 191 0.04 -20.76 -7.96
N GLU A 192 -0.24 -20.88 -9.25
CA GLU A 192 -1.23 -21.84 -9.80
C GLU A 192 -0.73 -23.29 -9.72
N TYR A 193 0.54 -23.55 -10.05
CA TYR A 193 1.06 -24.92 -10.13
C TYR A 193 1.68 -25.45 -8.83
N HIS A 194 2.35 -24.61 -8.06
CA HIS A 194 3.12 -25.01 -6.88
C HIS A 194 2.59 -24.45 -5.55
N GLY A 195 1.68 -23.47 -5.63
CA GLY A 195 0.97 -22.88 -4.51
C GLY A 195 1.52 -21.51 -4.07
N VAL A 196 0.76 -20.85 -3.19
CA VAL A 196 1.03 -19.47 -2.76
C VAL A 196 2.35 -19.34 -2.00
N LYS A 197 2.65 -20.25 -1.07
CA LYS A 197 3.86 -20.16 -0.22
C LYS A 197 5.16 -20.21 -1.04
N THR A 198 5.19 -21.05 -2.07
CA THR A 198 6.34 -21.13 -2.99
C THR A 198 6.44 -19.89 -3.87
N ALA A 199 5.32 -19.30 -4.28
CA ALA A 199 5.31 -18.07 -5.07
C ALA A 199 5.88 -16.88 -4.29
N PHE A 200 5.52 -16.75 -3.00
CA PHE A 200 6.13 -15.73 -2.14
C PHE A 200 7.60 -16.03 -1.86
N LYS A 201 7.98 -17.30 -1.67
CA LYS A 201 9.39 -17.66 -1.48
C LYS A 201 10.23 -17.34 -2.72
N PHE A 202 9.69 -17.53 -3.91
CA PHE A 202 10.32 -17.10 -5.16
C PHE A 202 10.65 -15.61 -5.15
N LEU A 203 9.70 -14.76 -4.72
CA LEU A 203 9.95 -13.31 -4.62
C LEU A 203 11.06 -12.96 -3.61
N SER A 204 11.12 -13.65 -2.47
CA SER A 204 12.20 -13.49 -1.48
C SER A 204 13.55 -13.97 -2.02
N ASN A 205 13.57 -15.09 -2.77
CA ASN A 205 14.78 -15.59 -3.41
C ASN A 205 15.35 -14.62 -4.46
N ILE A 206 14.50 -13.86 -5.17
CA ILE A 206 14.98 -12.82 -6.10
C ILE A 206 15.82 -11.79 -5.33
N HIS A 207 15.37 -11.39 -4.13
CA HIS A 207 16.12 -10.45 -3.29
C HIS A 207 17.47 -11.03 -2.87
N SER A 208 17.50 -12.28 -2.41
CA SER A 208 18.75 -12.91 -1.98
C SER A 208 19.77 -13.08 -3.12
N GLU A 209 19.30 -13.37 -4.33
CA GLU A 209 20.16 -13.50 -5.52
C GLU A 209 20.65 -12.14 -6.04
N SER A 210 19.89 -11.05 -5.83
CA SER A 210 20.28 -9.69 -6.23
C SER A 210 21.39 -9.05 -5.38
N GLY A 211 21.89 -9.76 -4.36
CA GLY A 211 23.06 -9.36 -3.56
C GLY A 211 22.74 -8.61 -2.26
N ASP A 212 23.62 -8.79 -1.27
CA ASP A 212 23.53 -8.29 0.13
C ASP A 212 23.63 -6.74 0.25
N SER A 213 23.83 -6.02 -0.86
CA SER A 213 24.00 -4.56 -0.89
C SER A 213 22.72 -3.77 -1.10
N GLY A 214 21.57 -4.41 -1.37
CA GLY A 214 20.22 -3.80 -1.33
C GLY A 214 19.93 -2.64 -2.31
N GLU A 215 20.92 -2.14 -3.04
CA GLU A 215 20.80 -0.92 -3.85
C GLU A 215 20.64 -1.19 -5.36
N GLU A 216 20.93 -2.40 -5.85
CA GLU A 216 20.84 -2.70 -7.27
C GLU A 216 19.47 -3.33 -7.64
N PRO A 217 18.82 -2.83 -8.71
CA PRO A 217 17.57 -3.41 -9.19
C PRO A 217 17.81 -4.84 -9.73
N PRO A 218 16.85 -5.76 -9.59
CA PRO A 218 16.99 -7.13 -10.03
C PRO A 218 17.11 -7.21 -11.57
N GLU A 219 18.23 -7.75 -12.04
CA GLU A 219 18.41 -8.12 -13.44
C GLU A 219 17.69 -9.43 -13.83
N LYS A 220 17.48 -9.63 -15.14
CA LYS A 220 16.81 -10.82 -15.71
C LYS A 220 17.40 -12.15 -15.23
N HIS A 221 18.73 -12.21 -15.11
CA HIS A 221 19.44 -13.44 -14.75
C HIS A 221 19.17 -13.86 -13.28
N HIS A 222 19.01 -12.91 -12.36
CA HIS A 222 18.61 -13.19 -10.97
C HIS A 222 17.20 -13.79 -10.90
N VAL A 223 16.30 -13.30 -11.74
CA VAL A 223 14.91 -13.80 -11.81
C VAL A 223 14.87 -15.24 -12.33
N GLU A 224 15.64 -15.54 -13.38
CA GLU A 224 15.76 -16.90 -13.93
C GLU A 224 16.38 -17.87 -12.91
N GLY A 225 17.44 -17.45 -12.19
CA GLY A 225 18.06 -18.21 -11.12
C GLY A 225 17.08 -18.53 -9.98
N ALA A 226 16.42 -17.50 -9.44
CA ALA A 226 15.42 -17.65 -8.39
C ALA A 226 14.23 -18.54 -8.81
N PHE A 227 13.84 -18.49 -10.09
CA PHE A 227 12.78 -19.32 -10.64
C PHE A 227 13.18 -20.79 -10.69
N ILE A 228 14.41 -21.08 -11.14
CA ILE A 228 14.96 -22.43 -11.13
C ILE A 228 14.97 -22.97 -9.70
N ASP A 229 15.49 -22.22 -8.75
CA ASP A 229 15.58 -22.64 -7.35
C ASP A 229 14.23 -22.89 -6.69
N ALA A 230 13.22 -22.09 -7.03
CA ALA A 230 11.85 -22.31 -6.58
C ALA A 230 11.23 -23.61 -7.14
N LEU A 231 11.67 -24.06 -8.32
CA LEU A 231 11.17 -25.24 -9.02
C LEU A 231 11.96 -26.53 -8.75
N LEU A 232 13.24 -26.43 -8.38
CA LEU A 232 14.12 -27.56 -8.05
C LEU A 232 13.50 -28.58 -7.08
N PRO A 233 12.81 -28.19 -5.99
CA PRO A 233 12.30 -29.17 -5.03
C PRO A 233 11.01 -29.90 -5.46
N LYS A 234 10.34 -29.51 -6.57
CA LYS A 234 8.95 -29.97 -6.84
C LYS A 234 8.59 -30.32 -8.28
N SER A 235 9.48 -30.19 -9.27
CA SER A 235 9.12 -30.41 -10.68
C SER A 235 9.46 -31.82 -11.21
N LYS A 236 8.59 -32.35 -12.09
CA LYS A 236 8.79 -33.60 -12.86
C LYS A 236 9.44 -33.36 -14.23
N SER A 237 9.52 -32.10 -14.66
CA SER A 237 10.06 -31.65 -15.96
C SER A 237 11.17 -30.62 -15.72
N PRO A 238 12.16 -30.50 -16.62
CA PRO A 238 13.25 -29.55 -16.44
C PRO A 238 12.71 -28.10 -16.41
N PRO A 239 13.18 -27.27 -15.47
CA PRO A 239 12.68 -25.90 -15.27
C PRO A 239 12.99 -24.97 -16.46
N GLN A 240 14.03 -25.28 -17.24
CA GLN A 240 14.44 -24.53 -18.43
C GLN A 240 13.42 -24.62 -19.58
N ASP A 241 12.79 -25.79 -19.78
CA ASP A 241 11.74 -25.96 -20.80
C ASP A 241 10.46 -25.21 -20.44
N VAL A 242 10.21 -25.00 -19.14
CA VAL A 242 9.07 -24.24 -18.64
C VAL A 242 9.31 -22.75 -18.85
N LEU A 243 10.52 -22.24 -18.57
CA LEU A 243 10.89 -20.86 -18.87
C LEU A 243 10.74 -20.55 -20.36
N LEU A 244 11.26 -21.42 -21.24
CA LEU A 244 11.16 -21.24 -22.69
C LEU A 244 9.71 -21.26 -23.18
N LYS A 245 8.84 -22.10 -22.59
CA LYS A 245 7.40 -22.08 -22.90
C LYS A 245 6.71 -20.83 -22.40
N LEU A 246 7.07 -20.32 -21.23
CA LEU A 246 6.48 -19.12 -20.65
C LEU A 246 6.90 -17.85 -21.39
N GLU A 247 8.12 -17.80 -21.92
CA GLU A 247 8.60 -16.73 -22.80
C GLU A 247 7.87 -16.75 -24.17
N GLN A 248 7.53 -17.95 -24.68
CA GLN A 248 6.88 -18.10 -25.99
C GLN A 248 5.35 -17.94 -25.96
N GLU A 249 4.67 -18.53 -24.98
CA GLU A 249 3.20 -18.56 -24.91
C GLU A 249 2.60 -17.37 -24.14
N LYS A 250 3.44 -16.63 -23.40
CA LYS A 250 3.06 -15.48 -22.54
C LYS A 250 1.73 -15.66 -21.77
N PRO A 251 1.50 -16.79 -21.08
CA PRO A 251 0.26 -16.96 -20.33
C PRO A 251 0.19 -15.93 -19.19
N SER A 252 -1.00 -15.41 -18.90
CA SER A 252 -1.28 -14.45 -17.81
C SER A 252 -0.73 -13.03 -18.00
N GLU A 253 -0.31 -12.64 -19.21
CA GLU A 253 0.08 -11.26 -19.50
C GLU A 253 -1.08 -10.27 -19.28
N ASP A 254 -2.29 -10.64 -19.70
CA ASP A 254 -3.50 -9.84 -19.46
C ASP A 254 -3.75 -9.58 -17.97
N VAL A 255 -3.47 -10.57 -17.12
CA VAL A 255 -3.67 -10.47 -15.66
C VAL A 255 -2.66 -9.51 -15.03
N ALA A 256 -1.42 -9.49 -15.53
CA ALA A 256 -0.38 -8.56 -15.07
C ALA A 256 -0.67 -7.11 -15.51
N HIS A 257 -1.21 -6.94 -16.72
CA HIS A 257 -1.66 -5.62 -17.20
C HIS A 257 -2.90 -5.13 -16.43
N ASP A 258 -3.84 -6.02 -16.15
CA ASP A 258 -5.05 -5.69 -15.38
C ASP A 258 -4.76 -5.37 -13.91
N SER A 259 -3.78 -6.04 -13.27
CA SER A 259 -3.32 -5.68 -11.93
C SER A 259 -2.70 -4.28 -11.91
N SER A 260 -1.92 -3.94 -12.93
CA SER A 260 -1.30 -2.62 -13.07
C SER A 260 -2.35 -1.52 -13.33
N ARG A 261 -3.34 -1.79 -14.18
CA ARG A 261 -4.51 -0.90 -14.38
C ARG A 261 -5.33 -0.71 -13.10
N PHE A 262 -5.45 -1.75 -12.29
CA PHE A 262 -6.14 -1.65 -11.00
C PHE A 262 -5.41 -0.70 -10.05
N VAL A 263 -4.09 -0.81 -9.93
CA VAL A 263 -3.28 0.12 -9.11
C VAL A 263 -3.33 1.55 -9.64
N PHE A 264 -3.32 1.72 -10.97
CA PHE A 264 -3.49 3.03 -11.60
C PHE A 264 -4.85 3.66 -11.25
N LYS A 265 -5.95 2.89 -11.33
CA LYS A 265 -7.29 3.35 -10.92
C LYS A 265 -7.39 3.75 -9.45
N LEU A 266 -6.58 3.14 -8.57
CA LEU A 266 -6.51 3.51 -7.16
C LEU A 266 -5.73 4.82 -6.92
N GLY A 267 -5.02 5.35 -7.92
CA GLY A 267 -4.19 6.55 -7.78
C GLY A 267 -2.93 6.33 -6.94
N LEU A 268 -2.52 5.07 -6.75
CA LEU A 268 -1.38 4.70 -5.90
C LEU A 268 -0.08 4.47 -6.69
N ALA A 269 -0.11 4.64 -8.02
CA ALA A 269 1.03 4.43 -8.90
C ALA A 269 2.21 5.38 -8.64
N ASN A 270 1.93 6.64 -8.29
CA ASN A 270 2.95 7.67 -8.05
C ASN A 270 3.70 7.52 -6.72
N ARG A 271 3.30 6.55 -5.89
CA ARG A 271 3.88 6.35 -4.57
C ARG A 271 4.79 5.11 -4.61
N LYS A 272 6.08 5.30 -4.34
CA LYS A 272 7.05 4.20 -4.24
C LYS A 272 6.68 3.30 -3.04
N CYS A 273 6.21 2.08 -3.30
CA CYS A 273 5.76 1.09 -2.32
C CYS A 273 4.78 1.60 -1.26
N CYS A 274 3.52 1.16 -1.34
CA CYS A 274 2.50 1.54 -0.35
C CYS A 274 2.06 0.35 0.48
N LEU A 275 1.82 0.59 1.78
CA LEU A 275 1.11 -0.34 2.65
C LEU A 275 -0.33 0.15 2.85
N LEU A 276 -1.29 -0.72 2.53
CA LEU A 276 -2.69 -0.54 2.88
C LEU A 276 -3.02 -1.34 4.14
N LEU A 277 -3.19 -0.66 5.28
CA LEU A 277 -3.64 -1.30 6.52
C LEU A 277 -5.13 -1.03 6.72
N ASN A 278 -5.98 -2.05 6.51
CA ASN A 278 -7.43 -1.91 6.55
C ASN A 278 -7.95 -0.72 5.71
N GLY A 279 -7.29 -0.46 4.58
CA GLY A 279 -7.62 0.60 3.63
C GLY A 279 -6.97 1.96 3.94
N LEU A 280 -6.29 2.11 5.07
CA LEU A 280 -5.46 3.28 5.34
C LEU A 280 -4.15 3.19 4.56
N VAL A 281 -3.82 4.24 3.83
CA VAL A 281 -2.60 4.31 3.02
C VAL A 281 -1.44 4.80 3.89
N TYR A 282 -0.44 3.95 4.02
CA TYR A 282 0.85 4.29 4.61
C TYR A 282 1.89 4.35 3.49
N ASN A 283 2.60 5.48 3.43
CA ASN A 283 3.74 5.64 2.53
C ASN A 283 4.98 5.03 3.18
N SER A 284 5.91 4.55 2.36
CA SER A 284 7.23 4.05 2.76
C SER A 284 8.15 5.10 3.40
N ASN A 285 7.73 6.36 3.54
CA ASN A 285 8.48 7.36 4.29
C ASN A 285 8.49 6.98 5.78
N GLU A 286 9.69 6.97 6.36
CA GLU A 286 10.12 6.46 7.68
C GLU A 286 9.24 6.83 8.91
N GLU A 287 8.29 7.75 8.78
CA GLU A 287 7.41 8.20 9.86
C GLU A 287 6.27 7.22 10.20
N ALA A 288 6.01 6.21 9.37
CA ALA A 288 4.94 5.23 9.61
C ALA A 288 5.31 4.14 10.64
N LEU A 289 6.59 3.78 10.74
CA LEU A 289 7.05 2.75 11.69
C LEU A 289 7.14 3.27 13.13
N VAL A 290 7.42 4.57 13.31
CA VAL A 290 7.56 5.19 14.63
C VAL A 290 6.19 5.43 15.30
N ASN A 291 5.14 5.66 14.51
CA ASN A 291 3.80 5.92 15.04
C ASN A 291 2.98 4.65 15.31
N ALA A 292 3.56 3.47 15.06
CA ALA A 292 2.95 2.16 15.32
C ALA A 292 3.58 1.42 16.53
N ALA A 293 4.56 2.04 17.21
CA ALA A 293 5.22 1.51 18.42
C ALA A 293 4.64 2.12 19.70
#